data_AF-A0A938T4N6-F1
#
_entry.id   AF-A0A938T4N6-F1
#
_cell.length_a   1.000
_cell.length_b   1.000
_cell.length_c   1.000
_cell.angle_alpha   90.00
_cell.angle_beta   90.00
_cell.angle_gamma   90.00
#
_symmetry.space_group_name_H-M   'P 1'
#
loop_
_entity.id
_entity.type
_entity.pdbx_description
1 polymer ?
#
loop_
_entity_poly.entity_id
_entity_poly.type
_entity_poly.pdbx_seq_one_letter_code
_entity_poly.pdbx_strand_id
1 'polypeptide(L)'
;NGMSHLTDLYQGLLDLGVAKEQARIMLPLNIYTEIYWTASYQAIMNFIDLRDEPHAQWEIREYALAIKDFMLELFPETTRIWFDVMNNK
;
A
#
# COMPACT_ATOMS: atom_id res chain seq x y z
N ASN A 1 -6.78 18.78 -17.20
CA ASN A 1 -6.02 17.78 -16.41
C ASN A 1 -6.42 17.92 -14.94
N GLY A 2 -7.35 17.10 -14.41
CA GLY A 2 -7.92 17.31 -13.07
C GLY A 2 -6.89 17.41 -11.93
N MET A 3 -5.81 16.62 -12.02
CA MET A 3 -4.72 16.63 -11.02
C MET A 3 -3.99 17.97 -10.94
N SER A 4 -3.69 18.61 -12.08
CA SER A 4 -2.98 19.90 -12.06
C SER A 4 -3.79 20.97 -11.34
N HIS A 5 -5.11 21.00 -11.59
CA HIS A 5 -6.00 21.94 -10.90
C HIS A 5 -6.05 21.73 -9.38
N LEU A 6 -5.99 20.47 -8.91
CA LEU A 6 -5.99 20.17 -7.47
C LEU A 6 -4.66 20.57 -6.81
N THR A 7 -3.54 20.40 -7.52
CA THR A 7 -2.24 20.88 -7.07
C THR A 7 -2.16 22.40 -7.05
N ASP A 8 -2.68 23.08 -8.08
CA ASP A 8 -2.75 24.54 -8.15
C ASP A 8 -3.61 25.11 -7.01
N LEU A 9 -4.74 24.44 -6.71
CA LEU A 9 -5.61 24.83 -5.60
C LEU A 9 -4.93 24.64 -4.25
N TYR A 10 -4.23 23.52 -4.03
CA TYR A 10 -3.43 23.30 -2.83
C TYR A 10 -2.40 24.42 -2.65
N GLN A 11 -1.66 24.77 -3.71
CA GLN A 11 -0.66 25.83 -3.67
C GLN A 11 -1.29 27.20 -3.38
N GLY A 12 -2.41 27.53 -4.03
CA GLY A 12 -3.11 28.79 -3.79
C GLY A 12 -3.62 28.94 -2.34
N LEU A 13 -4.04 27.85 -1.70
CA LEU A 13 -4.41 27.87 -0.28
C LEU A 13 -3.20 28.13 0.62
N LEU A 14 -2.04 27.54 0.30
CA LEU A 14 -0.80 27.82 1.03
C LEU A 14 -0.38 29.28 0.90
N ASP A 15 -0.50 29.86 -0.29
CA ASP A 15 -0.16 31.26 -0.56
C ASP A 15 -1.06 32.24 0.20
N LEU A 16 -2.31 31.84 0.50
CA LEU A 16 -3.25 32.58 1.35
C LEU A 16 -2.99 32.41 2.86
N GLY A 17 -1.97 31.65 3.25
CA GLY A 17 -1.61 31.41 4.66
C GLY A 17 -2.42 30.32 5.35
N VAL A 18 -3.15 29.49 4.59
CA VAL A 18 -3.88 28.34 5.16
C VAL A 18 -2.88 27.29 5.66
N ALA A 19 -3.15 26.72 6.83
CA ALA A 19 -2.33 25.64 7.40
C ALA A 19 -2.28 24.41 6.46
N LYS A 20 -1.10 23.78 6.34
CA LYS A 20 -0.85 22.67 5.42
C LYS A 20 -1.80 21.48 5.65
N GLU A 21 -2.14 21.23 6.91
CA GLU A 21 -3.04 20.15 7.34
C GLU A 21 -4.47 20.35 6.87
N GLN A 22 -4.90 21.60 6.71
CA GLN A 22 -6.20 21.96 6.15
C GLN A 22 -6.16 21.99 4.62
N ALA A 23 -5.10 22.55 4.04
CA ALA A 23 -4.95 22.62 2.59
C ALA A 23 -4.89 21.22 1.93
N ARG A 24 -4.25 20.24 2.57
CA ARG A 24 -4.12 18.87 2.03
C ARG A 24 -5.45 18.13 1.85
N ILE A 25 -6.55 18.61 2.45
CA ILE A 25 -7.88 18.00 2.29
C ILE A 25 -8.37 18.09 0.84
N MET A 26 -7.88 19.08 0.08
CA MET A 26 -8.18 19.21 -1.34
C MET A 26 -7.41 18.23 -2.22
N LEU A 27 -6.38 17.56 -1.68
CA LEU A 27 -5.61 16.58 -2.43
C LEU A 27 -6.39 15.26 -2.53
N PRO A 28 -6.37 14.61 -3.70
CA PRO A 28 -7.06 13.34 -3.93
C PRO A 28 -6.35 12.16 -3.22
N LEU A 29 -7.03 11.02 -3.13
CA LEU A 29 -6.51 9.82 -2.46
C LEU A 29 -5.40 9.08 -3.23
N ASN A 30 -5.14 9.44 -4.48
CA ASN A 30 -4.11 8.83 -5.33
C ASN A 30 -2.74 9.51 -5.20
N ILE A 31 -2.55 10.38 -4.20
CA ILE A 31 -1.25 10.96 -3.90
C ILE A 31 -0.38 9.90 -3.22
N TYR A 32 0.85 9.75 -3.72
CA TYR A 32 1.83 8.86 -3.11
C TYR A 32 2.17 9.30 -1.69
N THR A 33 2.25 8.30 -0.81
CA THR A 33 2.69 8.46 0.57
C THR A 33 3.69 7.35 0.89
N GLU A 34 4.61 7.66 1.77
CA GLU A 34 5.60 6.70 2.27
C GLU A 34 5.23 6.30 3.70
N ILE A 35 5.37 5.01 4.00
CA ILE A 35 5.12 4.47 5.33
C ILE A 35 6.26 3.53 5.72
N TYR A 36 6.69 3.61 6.98
CA TYR A 36 7.53 2.58 7.58
C TYR A 36 6.61 1.55 8.24
N TRP A 37 6.72 0.30 7.80
CA TRP A 37 5.88 -0.78 8.31
C TRP A 37 6.74 -1.89 8.92
N THR A 38 6.59 -2.08 10.22
CA THR A 38 7.19 -3.20 10.96
C THR A 38 6.10 -4.20 11.33
N ALA A 39 6.28 -5.45 10.95
CA ALA A 39 5.32 -6.51 11.21
C ALA A 39 6.02 -7.84 11.52
N SER A 40 5.34 -8.72 12.23
CA SER A 40 5.80 -10.10 12.41
C SER A 40 5.61 -10.90 11.11
N TYR A 41 6.37 -11.98 10.95
CA TYR A 41 6.21 -12.91 9.82
C TYR A 41 4.75 -13.33 9.63
N GLN A 42 4.08 -13.74 10.71
CA GLN A 42 2.67 -14.16 10.68
C GLN A 42 1.74 -13.06 10.17
N ALA A 43 1.96 -11.80 10.57
CA ALA A 43 1.15 -10.69 10.13
C ALA A 43 1.37 -10.39 8.64
N ILE A 44 2.60 -10.52 8.14
CA ILE A 44 2.90 -10.38 6.71
C ILE A 44 2.23 -11.49 5.90
N MET A 45 2.30 -12.74 6.34
CA MET A 45 1.65 -13.84 5.60
C MET A 45 0.12 -13.67 5.56
N ASN A 46 -0.50 -13.29 6.67
CA ASN A 46 -1.94 -12.98 6.69
C ASN A 46 -2.28 -11.81 5.76
N PHE A 47 -1.45 -10.76 5.76
CA PHE A 47 -1.63 -9.64 4.82
C PHE A 47 -1.57 -10.12 3.36
N ILE A 48 -0.58 -10.94 2.99
CA ILE A 48 -0.48 -11.49 1.64
C ILE A 48 -1.73 -12.31 1.32
N ASP A 49 -2.17 -13.21 2.21
CA ASP A 49 -3.34 -14.05 1.97
C ASP A 49 -4.63 -13.22 1.72
N LEU A 50 -4.80 -12.09 2.43
CA LEU A 50 -5.95 -11.20 2.27
C LEU A 50 -5.84 -10.21 1.10
N ARG A 51 -4.63 -10.01 0.56
CA ARG A 51 -4.36 -8.98 -0.45
C ARG A 51 -3.96 -9.55 -1.79
N ASP A 52 -3.49 -10.78 -1.86
CA ASP A 52 -3.25 -11.58 -3.08
C ASP A 52 -4.53 -12.37 -3.47
N GLU A 53 -5.70 -11.73 -3.38
CA GLU A 53 -7.00 -12.31 -3.74
C GLU A 53 -7.60 -11.58 -4.95
N PRO A 54 -8.27 -12.25 -5.92
CA PRO A 54 -8.89 -11.62 -7.07
C PRO A 54 -9.84 -10.45 -6.77
N HIS A 55 -10.52 -10.47 -5.62
CA HIS A 55 -11.47 -9.44 -5.20
C HIS A 55 -10.80 -8.22 -4.54
N ALA A 56 -9.51 -8.31 -4.17
CA ALA A 56 -8.77 -7.19 -3.66
C ALA A 56 -8.50 -6.15 -4.76
N GLN A 57 -8.36 -4.89 -4.36
CA GLN A 57 -8.03 -3.80 -5.30
C GLN A 57 -6.72 -4.11 -6.02
N TRP A 58 -6.62 -3.76 -7.31
CA TRP A 58 -5.43 -4.09 -8.11
C TRP A 58 -4.15 -3.48 -7.53
N GLU A 59 -4.17 -2.22 -7.11
CA GLU A 59 -2.97 -1.54 -6.61
C GLU A 59 -2.40 -2.23 -5.36
N ILE A 60 -3.24 -2.66 -4.41
CA ILE A 60 -2.75 -3.32 -3.19
C ILE A 60 -2.28 -4.76 -3.45
N ARG A 61 -2.80 -5.43 -4.48
CA ARG A 61 -2.30 -6.73 -4.94
C ARG A 61 -0.85 -6.64 -5.39
N GLU A 62 -0.51 -5.64 -6.18
CA GLU A 62 0.87 -5.45 -6.67
C GLU A 62 1.86 -5.29 -5.49
N TYR A 63 1.47 -4.57 -4.43
CA TYR A 63 2.28 -4.50 -3.21
C TYR A 63 2.39 -5.85 -2.49
N ALA A 64 1.30 -6.62 -2.41
CA ALA A 64 1.31 -7.94 -1.78
C ALA A 64 2.22 -8.93 -2.53
N LEU A 65 2.20 -8.89 -3.87
CA LEU A 65 3.09 -9.71 -4.71
C LEU A 65 4.55 -9.35 -4.50
N ALA A 66 4.89 -8.06 -4.49
CA ALA A 66 6.27 -7.62 -4.21
C ALA A 66 6.75 -8.05 -2.82
N ILE A 67 5.88 -7.96 -1.80
CA ILE A 67 6.22 -8.43 -0.44
C ILE A 67 6.38 -9.95 -0.43
N LYS A 68 5.53 -10.70 -1.12
CA LYS A 68 5.61 -12.16 -1.24
C LYS A 68 6.96 -12.59 -1.83
N ASP A 69 7.45 -11.90 -2.85
CA ASP A 69 8.76 -12.15 -3.43
C ASP A 69 9.89 -11.94 -2.39
N PHE A 70 9.83 -10.86 -1.61
CA PHE A 70 10.79 -10.67 -0.50
C PHE A 70 10.70 -11.76 0.57
N MET A 71 9.50 -12.25 0.88
CA MET A 71 9.34 -13.33 1.86
C MET A 71 9.93 -14.66 1.34
N LEU A 72 9.75 -14.96 0.05
CA LEU A 72 10.37 -16.12 -0.60
C LEU A 72 11.90 -16.03 -0.66
N GLU A 73 12.46 -14.82 -0.74
CA GLU A 73 13.90 -14.59 -0.68
C GLU A 73 14.46 -14.70 0.74
N LEU A 74 13.83 -14.04 1.71
CA LEU A 74 14.34 -13.95 3.09
C LEU A 74 14.05 -15.20 3.93
N PHE A 75 12.90 -15.85 3.72
CA PHE A 75 12.40 -16.98 4.52
C PHE A 75 11.88 -18.13 3.64
N PRO A 76 12.69 -18.65 2.70
CA PRO A 76 12.24 -19.50 1.60
C PRO A 76 11.42 -20.72 2.03
N GLU A 77 11.96 -21.54 2.95
CA GLU A 77 11.28 -22.78 3.34
C GLU A 77 9.99 -22.54 4.12
N THR A 78 10.00 -21.60 5.06
CA THR A 78 8.80 -21.26 5.84
C THR A 78 7.70 -20.70 4.96
N THR A 79 8.05 -19.85 4.00
CA THR A 79 7.10 -19.24 3.06
C THR A 79 6.53 -20.26 2.09
N ARG A 80 7.36 -21.17 1.57
CA ARG A 80 6.89 -22.28 0.73
C ARG A 80 5.92 -23.19 1.47
N ILE A 81 6.28 -23.62 2.69
CA ILE A 81 5.41 -24.48 3.52
C ILE A 81 4.07 -23.80 3.80
N TRP A 82 4.06 -22.49 4.09
CA TRP A 82 2.82 -21.75 4.31
C TRP A 82 1.88 -21.84 3.11
N PHE A 83 2.37 -21.54 1.91
CA PHE A 83 1.56 -21.59 0.69
C PHE A 83 1.13 -23.01 0.33
N ASP A 84 2.00 -24.01 0.54
CA ASP A 84 1.63 -25.41 0.36
C ASP A 84 0.45 -25.80 1.27
N VAL A 85 0.46 -25.37 2.55
CA VAL A 85 -0.64 -25.64 3.48
C VAL A 85 -1.91 -24.89 3.10
N MET A 86 -1.80 -23.65 2.64
CA MET A 86 -2.97 -22.83 2.28
C MET A 86 -3.62 -23.27 0.97
N ASN A 87 -2.85 -23.70 -0.03
CA ASN A 87 -3.39 -24.22 -1.30
C ASN A 87 -4.06 -25.58 -1.18
N ASN A 88 -3.78 -26.32 -0.10
CA ASN A 88 -4.37 -27.63 0.19
C ASN A 88 -5.59 -27.56 1.12
N LYS A 89 -6.04 -26.36 1.49
CA LYS A 89 -7.30 -26.13 2.21
C LYS A 89 -8.43 -25.83 1.22
#